data_AF-A0A1I0B148-F1
#
_entry.id   AF-A0A1I0B148-F1
#
_cell.length_a   1.000
_cell.length_b   1.000
_cell.length_c   1.000
_cell.angle_alpha   90.00
_cell.angle_beta   90.00
_cell.angle_gamma   90.00
#
_symmetry.space_group_name_H-M   'P 1'
#
loop_
_entity.id
_entity.type
_entity.pdbx_description
1 polymer ?
#
loop_
_entity_poly.entity_id
_entity_poly.type
_entity_poly.pdbx_seq_one_letter_code
_entity_poly.pdbx_strand_id
1 'polypeptide(L)'
;MEVYLNSIEMGDGIYGVDACAEYNFGKEADELSRADCALIAATLPNPRKFSSRYPSRYMRKRQRRIQREMKFIPSFPKEGEDYNPETASGGIYVK
;
A
#
# COMPACT_ATOMS: atom_id res chain seq x y z
N MET A 1 -4.36 -4.02 15.73
CA MET A 1 -5.08 -4.03 14.43
C MET A 1 -4.64 -5.19 13.52
N GLU A 2 -4.03 -6.27 14.04
CA GLU A 2 -3.48 -7.37 13.21
C GLU A 2 -4.54 -8.25 12.52
N VAL A 3 -5.74 -8.35 13.10
CA VAL A 3 -6.79 -9.27 12.63
C VAL A 3 -7.42 -8.85 11.28
N TYR A 4 -7.35 -7.56 10.91
CA TYR A 4 -8.01 -7.04 9.69
C TYR A 4 -7.16 -7.13 8.42
N LEU A 5 -5.83 -7.19 8.53
CA LEU A 5 -4.95 -7.24 7.35
C LEU A 5 -4.73 -8.67 6.83
N ASN A 6 -4.90 -9.68 7.69
CA ASN A 6 -4.73 -11.09 7.35
C ASN A 6 -5.88 -11.69 6.52
N SER A 7 -6.97 -10.94 6.29
CA SER A 7 -8.17 -11.43 5.57
C SER A 7 -8.31 -10.88 4.15
N ILE A 8 -7.41 -9.99 3.71
CA ILE A 8 -7.51 -9.37 2.38
C ILE A 8 -6.71 -10.18 1.37
N GLU A 9 -7.40 -10.65 0.32
CA GLU A 9 -6.79 -11.34 -0.81
C GLU A 9 -6.02 -10.33 -1.68
N MET A 10 -4.71 -10.54 -1.82
CA MET A 10 -3.80 -9.68 -2.61
C MET A 10 -3.35 -10.34 -3.92
N GLY A 11 -3.92 -11.51 -4.22
CA GLY A 11 -3.68 -12.35 -5.38
C GLY A 11 -4.27 -13.73 -5.12
N ASP A 12 -4.33 -14.58 -6.13
CA ASP A 12 -4.91 -15.93 -6.02
C ASP A 12 -4.25 -16.73 -4.89
N GLY A 13 -4.98 -16.95 -3.80
CA GLY A 13 -4.50 -17.66 -2.60
C GLY A 13 -3.50 -16.89 -1.72
N ILE A 14 -3.23 -15.61 -1.99
CA ILE A 14 -2.28 -14.78 -1.22
C ILE A 14 -3.06 -13.87 -0.28
N TYR A 15 -2.94 -14.10 1.02
CA TYR A 15 -3.65 -13.34 2.05
C TYR A 15 -2.66 -12.61 2.95
N GLY A 16 -2.94 -11.32 3.19
CA GLY A 16 -2.08 -10.48 4.00
C GLY A 16 -0.90 -9.87 3.25
N VAL A 17 -0.35 -8.80 3.83
CA VAL A 17 0.73 -8.03 3.22
C VAL A 17 2.06 -8.77 3.25
N ASP A 18 2.30 -9.56 4.30
CA ASP A 18 3.57 -10.25 4.50
C ASP A 18 3.77 -11.39 3.49
N ALA A 19 2.75 -12.26 3.34
CA ALA A 19 2.74 -13.27 2.28
C ALA A 19 2.83 -12.65 0.87
N CYS A 20 2.22 -11.47 0.67
CA CYS A 20 2.31 -10.73 -0.58
C CYS A 20 3.72 -10.17 -0.82
N ALA A 21 4.39 -9.67 0.22
CA ALA A 21 5.75 -9.15 0.17
C ALA A 21 6.73 -10.26 -0.23
N GLU A 22 6.65 -11.41 0.44
CA GLU A 22 7.50 -12.56 0.16
C GLU A 22 7.24 -13.08 -1.27
N TYR A 23 5.98 -13.37 -1.60
CA TYR A 23 5.65 -14.05 -2.86
C TYR A 23 5.81 -13.17 -4.11
N ASN A 24 5.51 -11.87 -4.02
CA ASN A 24 5.55 -10.97 -5.17
C ASN A 24 6.86 -10.18 -5.29
N PHE A 25 7.58 -9.97 -4.18
CA PHE A 25 8.75 -9.09 -4.14
C PHE A 25 9.99 -9.73 -3.53
N GLY A 26 9.87 -10.89 -2.85
CA GLY A 26 10.99 -11.54 -2.16
C GLY A 26 11.52 -10.72 -1.00
N LYS A 27 10.62 -10.10 -0.23
CA LYS A 27 10.93 -9.16 0.86
C LYS A 27 10.07 -9.44 2.09
N GLU A 28 10.53 -9.02 3.25
CA GLU A 28 9.67 -8.88 4.44
C GLU A 28 8.75 -7.65 4.28
N ALA A 29 7.60 -7.64 4.97
CA ALA A 29 6.62 -6.56 4.84
C ALA A 29 7.17 -5.16 5.17
N ASP A 30 8.11 -5.06 6.10
CA ASP A 30 8.75 -3.81 6.53
C ASP A 30 9.84 -3.31 5.56
N GLU A 31 10.35 -4.19 4.69
CA GLU A 31 11.29 -3.86 3.60
C GLU A 31 10.60 -3.34 2.33
N LEU A 32 9.26 -3.36 2.30
CA LEU A 32 8.49 -2.86 1.17
C LEU A 32 8.71 -1.36 0.97
N SER A 33 9.10 -0.98 -0.25
CA SER A 33 9.20 0.43 -0.60
C SER A 33 7.80 1.04 -0.76
N ARG A 34 7.71 2.37 -0.68
CA ARG A 34 6.46 3.09 -1.01
C ARG A 34 5.91 2.72 -2.39
N ALA A 35 6.79 2.41 -3.35
CA ALA A 35 6.39 2.00 -4.68
C ALA A 35 5.80 0.59 -4.70
N ASP A 36 6.33 -0.34 -3.89
CA ASP A 36 5.83 -1.70 -3.73
C ASP A 36 4.43 -1.66 -3.09
N CYS A 37 4.28 -0.92 -2.00
CA CYS A 37 2.98 -0.72 -1.33
C CYS A 37 1.94 -0.08 -2.27
N ALA A 38 2.33 0.92 -3.07
CA ALA A 38 1.44 1.52 -4.06
C ALA A 38 1.00 0.54 -5.15
N LEU A 39 1.86 -0.44 -5.47
CA LEU A 39 1.55 -1.47 -6.46
C LEU A 39 0.63 -2.55 -5.89
N ILE A 40 0.85 -2.97 -4.64
CA ILE A 40 -0.05 -3.85 -3.90
C ILE A 40 -1.45 -3.21 -3.79
N ALA A 41 -1.52 -1.93 -3.41
CA ALA A 41 -2.77 -1.19 -3.35
C ALA A 41 -3.47 -1.08 -4.72
N ALA A 42 -2.72 -1.06 -5.82
CA ALA A 42 -3.28 -1.07 -7.17
C ALA A 42 -3.94 -2.41 -7.54
N THR A 43 -3.62 -3.51 -6.83
CA THR A 43 -4.15 -4.86 -7.04
C THR A 43 -5.52 -5.07 -6.37
N LEU A 44 -5.74 -4.47 -5.20
CA LEU A 44 -6.93 -4.67 -4.35
C LEU A 44 -8.31 -4.49 -5.02
N PRO A 45 -8.51 -3.61 -6.02
CA PRO A 45 -9.83 -3.48 -6.66
C PRO A 45 -10.28 -4.74 -7.39
N ASN A 46 -9.35 -5.59 -7.84
CA ASN A 46 -9.64 -6.87 -8.46
C ASN A 46 -8.40 -7.77 -8.41
N PRO A 47 -8.11 -8.41 -7.26
CA PRO A 47 -6.87 -9.16 -7.03
C PRO A 47 -6.74 -10.41 -7.90
N ARG A 48 -7.85 -10.91 -8.47
CA ARG A 48 -7.85 -12.03 -9.43
C ARG A 48 -7.40 -11.61 -10.83
N LYS A 49 -7.60 -10.34 -11.19
CA LYS A 49 -7.24 -9.80 -12.52
C LYS A 49 -5.93 -9.03 -12.52
N PHE A 50 -5.59 -8.41 -11.39
CA PHE A 50 -4.42 -7.57 -11.25
C PHE A 50 -3.34 -8.31 -10.47
N SER A 51 -2.08 -8.11 -10.84
CA SER A 51 -0.94 -8.75 -10.19
C SER A 51 0.14 -7.72 -9.92
N SER A 52 0.53 -7.57 -8.65
CA SER A 52 1.67 -6.75 -8.25
C SER A 52 3.01 -7.36 -8.66
N ARG A 53 3.07 -8.70 -8.82
CA ARG A 53 4.23 -9.42 -9.36
C ARG A 53 4.39 -9.20 -10.86
N TYR A 54 3.28 -9.18 -11.60
CA TYR A 54 3.26 -9.00 -13.06
C TYR A 54 2.35 -7.83 -13.47
N PRO A 55 2.73 -6.58 -13.17
CA PRO A 55 1.86 -5.44 -13.33
C PRO A 55 1.72 -5.02 -14.80
N SER A 56 0.46 -4.91 -15.26
CA SER A 56 0.16 -4.36 -16.56
C SER A 56 0.49 -2.85 -16.67
N ARG A 57 0.51 -2.31 -17.89
CA ARG A 57 0.69 -0.86 -18.12
C ARG A 57 -0.35 -0.01 -17.38
N TYR A 58 -1.59 -0.49 -17.29
CA TYR A 58 -2.65 0.15 -16.52
C TYR A 58 -2.29 0.21 -15.02
N MET A 59 -1.82 -0.91 -14.45
CA MET A 59 -1.41 -0.97 -13.05
C MET A 59 -0.24 -0.04 -12.76
N ARG A 60 0.77 0.03 -13.63
CA ARG A 60 1.89 0.99 -13.49
C ARG A 60 1.41 2.44 -13.51
N LYS A 61 0.41 2.78 -14.35
CA LYS A 61 -0.20 4.13 -14.32
C LYS A 61 -0.92 4.39 -13.00
N ARG A 62 -1.66 3.41 -12.49
CA ARG A 62 -2.37 3.48 -11.20
C ARG A 62 -1.40 3.59 -10.02
N GLN A 63 -0.33 2.81 -10.00
CA GLN A 63 0.76 2.85 -9.01
C GLN A 63 1.30 4.27 -8.87
N ARG A 64 1.64 4.93 -9.99
CA ARG A 64 2.17 6.31 -9.96
C ARG A 64 1.15 7.33 -9.42
N ARG A 65 -0.15 7.10 -9.67
CA ARG A 65 -1.21 7.94 -9.10
C ARG A 65 -1.27 7.73 -7.59
N ILE A 66 -1.40 6.48 -7.14
CA ILE A 66 -1.45 6.14 -5.71
C ILE A 66 -0.23 6.68 -4.97
N GLN A 67 0.99 6.48 -5.50
CA GLN A 67 2.21 6.97 -4.88
C GLN A 67 2.24 8.49 -4.72
N ARG A 68 1.58 9.24 -5.62
CA ARG A 68 1.39 10.69 -5.50
C ARG A 68 0.39 11.02 -4.40
N GLU A 69 -0.74 10.32 -4.36
CA GLU A 69 -1.76 10.50 -3.31
C GLU A 69 -1.19 10.22 -1.92
N MET A 70 -0.32 9.22 -1.78
CA MET A 70 0.33 8.88 -0.51
C MET A 70 1.20 10.03 0.06
N LYS A 71 1.53 11.06 -0.73
CA LYS A 71 2.24 12.24 -0.20
C LYS A 71 1.32 13.15 0.61
N PHE A 72 0.02 13.13 0.33
CA PHE A 72 -0.99 13.89 1.05
C PHE A 72 -1.53 13.12 2.26
N ILE A 73 -1.07 11.87 2.45
CA ILE A 73 -1.40 11.08 3.63
C ILE A 73 -0.30 11.32 4.67
N PRO A 74 -0.65 11.91 5.82
CA PRO A 74 0.27 12.08 6.95
C PRO A 74 0.72 10.72 7.47
N SER A 75 1.90 10.65 8.07
CA SER A 75 2.35 9.44 8.73
C SER A 75 1.35 9.05 9.80
N PHE A 76 0.95 7.78 9.82
CA PHE A 76 0.19 7.26 10.94
C PHE A 76 1.05 7.38 12.20
N PRO A 77 0.53 7.98 13.28
CA PRO A 77 1.26 8.05 14.53
C PRO A 77 1.53 6.63 15.04
N LYS A 78 2.69 6.43 15.66
CA LYS A 78 2.94 5.18 16.40
C LYS A 78 2.02 5.14 17.61
N GLU A 79 1.86 3.94 18.18
CA GLU A 79 1.04 3.77 19.37
C GLU A 79 1.59 4.65 20.51
N GLY A 80 0.76 5.58 21.01
CA GLY A 80 1.14 6.57 22.01
C GLY A 80 1.66 7.92 21.48
N GLU A 81 1.75 8.11 20.16
CA GLU A 81 2.11 9.38 19.53
C GLU A 81 0.86 10.12 18.99
N ASP A 82 0.90 11.45 19.02
CA ASP A 82 -0.15 12.29 18.41
C ASP A 82 0.05 12.44 16.90
N TYR A 83 -1.06 12.70 16.21
CA TYR A 83 -1.08 12.97 14.78
C TYR A 83 -0.19 14.17 14.40
N ASN A 84 0.78 13.95 13.52
CA ASN A 84 1.64 15.02 13.01
C ASN A 84 1.19 15.49 11.60
N PRO A 85 0.54 16.66 11.49
CA PRO A 85 0.04 17.21 10.22
C PRO A 85 1.14 17.60 9.22
N GLU A 86 2.35 17.87 9.70
CA GLU A 86 3.46 18.40 8.88
C GLU A 86 4.08 17.33 7.98
N THR A 87 3.74 16.06 8.21
CA THR A 87 4.25 14.91 7.46
C THR A 87 3.52 14.71 6.12
N ALA A 88 2.37 15.36 5.91
CA ALA A 88 1.65 15.38 4.64
C ALA A 88 2.06 16.60 3.80
N SER A 89 2.47 16.36 2.55
CA SER A 89 2.62 17.45 1.58
C SER A 89 1.24 17.98 1.21
N GLY A 90 1.06 19.30 1.14
CA GLY A 90 -0.14 19.91 0.55
C GLY A 90 -0.97 20.80 1.48
N GLY A 91 -0.62 20.87 2.77
CA GLY A 91 -1.41 21.59 3.76
C GLY A 91 -2.72 20.83 4.01
N ILE A 92 -2.94 20.40 5.25
CA ILE A 92 -4.27 19.96 5.64
C ILE A 92 -5.21 21.12 5.33
N TYR A 93 -6.37 20.84 4.75
CA TYR A 93 -7.44 21.83 4.63
C TYR A 93 -7.72 22.40 6.02
N VAL A 94 -7.10 23.55 6.32
CA VAL A 94 -7.45 24.37 7.47
C VAL A 94 -8.81 24.93 7.12
N LYS A 95 -9.84 24.38 7.77
CA LYS A 95 -11.20 24.86 7.65
C LYS A 95 -11.39 26.08 8.54
#